data_AF-A0A733VYV3-F1
#
_entry.id   AF-A0A733VYV3-F1
#
_cell.length_a   1.000
_cell.length_b   1.000
_cell.length_c   1.000
_cell.angle_alpha   90.00
_cell.angle_beta   90.00
_cell.angle_gamma   90.00
#
_symmetry.space_group_name_H-M   'P 1'
#
loop_
_entity.id
_entity.type
_entity.pdbx_description
1 polymer ?
#
loop_
_entity_poly.entity_id
_entity_poly.type
_entity_poly.pdbx_seq_one_letter_code
_entity_poly.pdbx_strand_id
1 'polypeptide(L)'
;VQPEVVLLTWSVRGTNGVHDKKLAIDALSLTIKKIKEASPDSRIVFIGPVPEWNANLVKIISNYLSEFKKTPPLYMTYGLNSEISEWDSYFSNNVPKMGIEYISAYKALCNESGCLTRVGNGPDFITAVDWGHLTKPGSDFLFNKIGNKIIK
;
A
#
# COMPACT_ATOMS: atom_id res chain seq x y z
N VAL A 1 -16.68 -18.04 -13.35
CA VAL A 1 -16.72 -17.91 -11.88
C VAL A 1 -17.28 -16.53 -11.55
N GLN A 2 -18.21 -16.42 -10.60
CA GLN A 2 -18.81 -15.15 -10.15
C GLN A 2 -18.39 -14.93 -8.69
N PRO A 3 -17.24 -14.30 -8.41
CA PRO A 3 -16.74 -14.14 -7.04
C PRO A 3 -17.53 -13.06 -6.28
N GLU A 4 -17.65 -13.21 -4.96
CA GLU A 4 -18.26 -12.17 -4.11
C GLU A 4 -17.41 -10.88 -4.10
N VAL A 5 -16.09 -11.02 -4.05
CA VAL A 5 -15.14 -9.91 -3.95
C VAL A 5 -14.04 -10.06 -5.01
N VAL A 6 -13.78 -8.98 -5.74
CA VAL A 6 -12.59 -8.79 -6.58
C VAL A 6 -11.67 -7.80 -5.87
N LEU A 7 -10.52 -8.28 -5.41
CA LEU A 7 -9.51 -7.50 -4.71
C LEU A 7 -8.36 -7.17 -5.66
N LEU A 8 -7.96 -5.89 -5.77
CA LEU A 8 -6.93 -5.46 -6.71
C LEU A 8 -6.01 -4.38 -6.12
N THR A 9 -4.77 -4.32 -6.63
CA THR A 9 -3.76 -3.28 -6.38
C THR A 9 -2.63 -3.38 -7.42
N TRP A 10 -1.73 -2.40 -7.50
CA TRP A 10 -0.51 -2.47 -8.33
C TRP A 10 0.58 -1.50 -7.83
N SER A 11 1.82 -1.66 -8.33
CA SER A 11 2.91 -0.71 -8.07
C SER A 11 2.75 0.55 -8.92
N VAL A 12 2.35 1.66 -8.28
CA VAL A 12 1.97 2.92 -8.95
C VAL A 12 3.14 3.61 -9.68
N ARG A 13 4.39 3.31 -9.27
CA ARG A 13 5.62 3.80 -9.92
C ARG A 13 6.36 2.73 -10.72
N GLY A 14 5.75 1.55 -10.89
CA GLY A 14 6.33 0.46 -11.68
C GLY A 14 6.42 0.79 -13.17
N THR A 15 7.28 0.09 -13.91
CA THR A 15 7.60 0.37 -15.33
C THR A 15 6.38 0.44 -16.24
N ASN A 16 5.35 -0.38 -15.98
CA ASN A 16 4.10 -0.42 -16.76
C ASN A 16 2.94 0.31 -16.06
N GLY A 17 3.24 1.07 -14.99
CA GLY A 17 2.28 1.93 -14.32
C GLY A 17 1.98 3.19 -15.13
N VAL A 18 0.82 3.79 -14.89
CA VAL A 18 0.46 5.08 -15.47
C VAL A 18 0.85 6.18 -14.48
N HIS A 19 1.89 6.95 -14.82
CA HIS A 19 2.47 7.95 -13.91
C HIS A 19 1.59 9.19 -13.71
N ASP A 20 0.79 9.57 -14.71
CA ASP A 20 -0.19 10.64 -14.55
C ASP A 20 -1.38 10.12 -13.73
N LYS A 21 -1.64 10.75 -12.58
CA LYS A 21 -2.67 10.30 -11.63
C LYS A 21 -4.08 10.32 -12.24
N LYS A 22 -4.37 11.26 -13.13
CA LYS A 22 -5.68 11.37 -13.79
C LYS A 22 -5.83 10.27 -14.83
N LEU A 23 -4.82 10.06 -15.68
CA LEU A 23 -4.83 8.98 -16.66
C LEU A 23 -4.84 7.59 -16.00
N ALA A 24 -4.26 7.45 -14.80
CA ALA A 24 -4.33 6.22 -14.02
C ALA A 24 -5.77 5.90 -13.56
N ILE A 25 -6.55 6.91 -13.16
CA ILE A 25 -7.98 6.76 -12.86
C ILE A 25 -8.76 6.34 -14.12
N ASP A 26 -8.46 6.95 -15.25
CA ASP A 26 -9.13 6.62 -16.52
C ASP A 26 -8.81 5.17 -16.93
N ALA A 27 -7.56 4.73 -16.79
CA ALA A 27 -7.16 3.34 -17.03
C ALA A 27 -7.85 2.36 -16.06
N LEU A 28 -7.90 2.68 -14.76
CA LEU A 28 -8.60 1.86 -13.77
C LEU A 28 -10.11 1.76 -14.08
N SER A 29 -10.73 2.83 -14.59
CA SER A 29 -12.15 2.86 -14.94
C SER A 29 -12.52 1.81 -15.99
N LEU A 30 -11.61 1.56 -16.95
CA LEU A 30 -11.80 0.55 -17.98
C LEU A 30 -11.83 -0.87 -17.38
N THR A 31 -10.92 -1.16 -16.45
CA THR A 31 -10.89 -2.43 -15.73
C THR A 31 -12.14 -2.62 -14.88
N ILE A 32 -12.58 -1.59 -14.16
CA ILE A 32 -13.81 -1.63 -13.35
C ILE A 32 -15.02 -1.94 -14.23
N LYS A 33 -15.14 -1.28 -15.40
CA LYS A 33 -16.23 -1.54 -16.35
C LYS A 33 -16.27 -3.01 -16.79
N LYS A 34 -15.11 -3.57 -17.14
CA LYS A 34 -14.98 -4.98 -17.54
C LYS A 34 -15.37 -5.95 -16.43
N ILE A 35 -14.96 -5.67 -15.18
CA ILE A 35 -15.34 -6.51 -14.03
C ILE A 35 -16.86 -6.45 -13.80
N LYS A 36 -17.47 -5.25 -13.83
CA LYS A 36 -18.92 -5.08 -13.64
C LYS A 36 -19.75 -5.78 -14.74
N GLU A 37 -19.26 -5.81 -15.98
CA GLU A 37 -19.90 -6.52 -17.09
C GLU A 37 -19.79 -8.05 -16.91
N ALA A 38 -18.62 -8.53 -16.51
CA ALA A 38 -18.35 -9.96 -16.37
C ALA A 38 -18.95 -10.57 -15.09
N SER A 39 -19.07 -9.79 -14.02
CA SER A 39 -19.54 -10.24 -12.71
C SER A 39 -20.30 -9.13 -11.97
N PRO A 40 -21.58 -8.90 -12.32
CA PRO A 40 -22.35 -7.73 -11.87
C PRO A 40 -22.53 -7.60 -10.36
N ASP A 41 -22.57 -8.73 -9.64
CA ASP A 41 -22.79 -8.78 -8.19
C ASP A 41 -21.49 -8.68 -7.38
N SER A 42 -20.32 -8.67 -8.04
CA SER A 42 -19.03 -8.61 -7.34
C SER A 42 -18.78 -7.23 -6.73
N ARG A 43 -18.41 -7.22 -5.45
CA ARG A 43 -17.78 -6.06 -4.82
C ARG A 43 -16.37 -5.90 -5.38
N ILE A 44 -16.02 -4.70 -5.81
CA ILE A 44 -14.67 -4.38 -6.29
C ILE A 44 -13.98 -3.55 -5.21
N VAL A 45 -12.86 -4.04 -4.70
CA VAL A 45 -12.10 -3.40 -3.63
C VAL A 45 -10.68 -3.11 -4.13
N PHE A 46 -10.34 -1.82 -4.20
CA PHE A 46 -8.97 -1.38 -4.48
C PHE A 46 -8.24 -1.11 -3.17
N ILE A 47 -7.23 -1.94 -2.86
CA ILE A 47 -6.27 -1.65 -1.79
C ILE A 47 -5.22 -0.70 -2.37
N GLY A 48 -5.15 0.52 -1.82
CA GLY A 48 -4.24 1.56 -2.24
C GLY A 48 -2.75 1.22 -2.04
N PRO A 49 -1.85 2.12 -2.45
CA PRO A 49 -0.42 1.86 -2.42
C PRO A 49 0.09 1.66 -0.99
N VAL A 50 1.06 0.77 -0.84
CA VAL A 50 1.80 0.57 0.41
C VAL A 50 2.97 1.57 0.52
N PRO A 51 3.50 1.85 1.72
CA PRO A 51 4.65 2.72 1.87
C PRO A 51 5.86 2.21 1.08
N GLU A 52 6.57 3.12 0.43
CA GLU A 52 7.83 2.81 -0.26
C GLU A 52 9.00 3.53 0.39
N TRP A 53 10.17 2.90 0.36
CA TRP A 53 11.42 3.41 0.91
C TRP A 53 12.43 3.73 -0.20
N ASN A 54 13.39 4.61 0.06
CA ASN A 54 14.38 5.05 -0.93
C ASN A 54 15.45 3.99 -1.27
N ALA A 55 15.43 2.84 -0.60
CA ALA A 55 16.22 1.64 -0.86
C ALA A 55 15.51 0.44 -0.19
N ASN A 56 16.11 -0.75 -0.24
CA ASN A 56 15.63 -1.88 0.56
C ASN A 56 15.51 -1.50 2.03
N LEU A 57 14.37 -1.81 2.68
CA LEU A 57 14.10 -1.37 4.05
C LEU A 57 15.19 -1.82 5.04
N VAL A 58 15.70 -3.05 4.91
CA VAL A 58 16.82 -3.55 5.74
C VAL A 58 18.08 -2.68 5.59
N LYS A 59 18.33 -2.13 4.39
CA LYS A 59 19.45 -1.22 4.14
C LYS A 59 19.19 0.16 4.76
N ILE A 60 17.97 0.67 4.68
CA ILE A 60 17.58 1.93 5.35
C ILE A 60 17.78 1.83 6.87
N ILE A 61 17.33 0.73 7.49
CA ILE A 61 17.52 0.47 8.93
C ILE A 61 19.01 0.38 9.28
N SER A 62 19.80 -0.30 8.46
CA SER A 62 21.26 -0.43 8.66
C SER A 62 21.98 0.92 8.55
N ASN A 63 21.55 1.78 7.63
CA ASN A 63 22.08 3.14 7.49
C ASN A 63 21.74 3.99 8.72
N TYR A 64 20.50 3.94 9.21
CA TYR A 64 20.10 4.65 10.44
C TYR A 64 20.94 4.23 11.65
N LEU A 65 21.13 2.93 11.85
CA LEU A 65 21.99 2.39 12.91
C LEU A 65 23.43 2.87 12.77
N SER A 66 23.95 2.93 11.55
CA SER A 66 25.30 3.40 11.26
C SER A 66 25.47 4.90 11.51
N GLU A 67 24.45 5.70 11.23
CA GLU A 67 24.49 7.16 11.38
C GLU A 67 24.28 7.59 12.84
N PHE A 68 23.24 7.06 13.50
CA PHE A 68 22.81 7.52 14.82
C PHE A 68 23.25 6.63 15.98
N LYS A 69 23.83 5.46 15.69
CA LYS A 69 24.25 4.45 16.68
C LYS A 69 23.12 4.05 17.65
N LYS A 70 21.89 4.10 17.14
CA LYS A 70 20.64 3.79 17.87
C LYS A 70 19.68 3.04 16.96
N THR A 71 18.89 2.15 17.54
CA THR A 71 17.80 1.47 16.83
C THR A 71 16.76 2.49 16.39
N PRO A 72 16.30 2.46 15.11
CA PRO A 72 15.26 3.38 14.67
C PRO A 72 13.94 3.16 15.42
N PRO A 73 13.10 4.20 15.54
CA PRO A 73 11.72 4.05 16.02
C PRO A 73 10.93 3.01 15.21
N LEU A 74 9.80 2.54 15.74
CA LEU A 74 8.93 1.59 15.01
C LEU A 74 8.31 2.24 13.76
N TYR A 75 7.87 3.49 13.90
CA TYR A 75 7.38 4.34 12.81
C TYR A 75 8.42 5.41 12.53
N MET A 76 8.84 5.56 11.27
CA MET A 76 9.84 6.56 10.90
C MET A 76 9.60 7.18 9.53
N THR A 77 10.15 8.37 9.34
CA THR A 77 10.20 9.09 8.05
C THR A 77 11.59 9.02 7.38
N TYR A 78 12.62 8.57 8.09
CA TYR A 78 13.97 8.43 7.54
C TYR A 78 13.98 7.46 6.35
N GLY A 79 14.35 7.96 5.17
CA GLY A 79 14.38 7.17 3.94
C GLY A 79 13.00 6.80 3.37
N LEU A 80 11.92 7.41 3.84
CA LEU A 80 10.56 7.20 3.32
C LEU A 80 10.35 7.99 2.03
N ASN A 81 9.70 7.38 1.03
CA ASN A 81 9.32 8.06 -0.20
C ASN A 81 8.02 8.87 0.00
N SER A 82 8.07 10.18 -0.23
CA SER A 82 6.94 11.08 0.00
C SER A 82 5.84 10.98 -1.06
N GLU A 83 6.16 10.59 -2.29
CA GLU A 83 5.20 10.54 -3.42
C GLU A 83 4.03 9.59 -3.14
N ILE A 84 4.27 8.53 -2.36
CA ILE A 84 3.24 7.52 -2.06
C ILE A 84 2.06 8.12 -1.27
N SER A 85 2.32 9.04 -0.35
CA SER A 85 1.25 9.74 0.38
C SER A 85 0.36 10.57 -0.54
N GLU A 86 0.94 11.15 -1.61
CA GLU A 86 0.19 11.91 -2.61
C GLU A 86 -0.71 11.00 -3.44
N TRP A 87 -0.20 9.82 -3.83
CA TRP A 87 -0.99 8.80 -4.52
C TRP A 87 -2.14 8.28 -3.66
N ASP A 88 -1.88 7.95 -2.39
CA ASP A 88 -2.93 7.52 -1.46
C ASP A 88 -4.02 8.59 -1.30
N SER A 89 -3.62 9.85 -1.10
CA SER A 89 -4.55 10.98 -0.98
C SER A 89 -5.38 11.17 -2.25
N TYR A 90 -4.74 11.10 -3.42
CA TYR A 90 -5.43 11.24 -4.70
C TYR A 90 -6.46 10.12 -4.92
N PHE A 91 -6.09 8.87 -4.65
CA PHE A 91 -7.01 7.74 -4.78
C PHE A 91 -8.13 7.76 -3.75
N SER A 92 -7.83 8.12 -2.49
CA SER A 92 -8.84 8.27 -1.44
C SER A 92 -9.96 9.25 -1.81
N ASN A 93 -9.64 10.28 -2.61
CA ASN A 93 -10.59 11.29 -3.04
C ASN A 93 -11.33 10.97 -4.35
N ASN A 94 -10.80 10.08 -5.20
CA ASN A 94 -11.31 9.87 -6.55
C ASN A 94 -11.85 8.46 -6.81
N VAL A 95 -11.29 7.43 -6.19
CA VAL A 95 -11.73 6.04 -6.38
C VAL A 95 -13.17 5.81 -5.92
N PRO A 96 -13.65 6.33 -4.76
CA PRO A 96 -15.04 6.15 -4.35
C PRO A 96 -16.06 6.69 -5.37
N LYS A 97 -15.71 7.74 -6.10
CA LYS A 97 -16.57 8.35 -7.15
C LYS A 97 -16.76 7.43 -8.35
N MET A 98 -15.93 6.41 -8.51
CA MET A 98 -16.04 5.39 -9.57
C MET A 98 -17.02 4.26 -9.21
N GLY A 99 -17.64 4.32 -8.02
CA GLY A 99 -18.58 3.32 -7.53
C GLY A 99 -17.90 1.97 -7.23
N ILE A 100 -16.70 2.02 -6.63
CA ILE A 100 -15.98 0.88 -6.05
C ILE A 100 -15.43 1.26 -4.66
N GLU A 101 -15.00 0.28 -3.87
CA GLU A 101 -14.46 0.50 -2.53
C GLU A 101 -12.95 0.81 -2.58
N TYR A 102 -12.49 1.77 -1.77
CA TYR A 102 -11.07 2.08 -1.59
C TYR A 102 -10.64 1.82 -0.14
N ILE A 103 -9.55 1.07 0.02
CA ILE A 103 -8.91 0.85 1.32
C ILE A 103 -7.49 1.40 1.28
N SER A 104 -7.18 2.37 2.14
CA SER A 104 -5.84 2.93 2.25
C SER A 104 -4.91 2.00 3.02
N ALA A 105 -4.03 1.28 2.32
CA ALA A 105 -2.94 0.53 2.95
C ALA A 105 -1.91 1.46 3.60
N TYR A 106 -1.65 2.62 2.98
CA TYR A 106 -0.78 3.66 3.52
C TYR A 106 -1.23 4.09 4.93
N LYS A 107 -2.50 4.48 5.13
CA LYS A 107 -3.02 4.86 6.46
C LYS A 107 -3.11 3.69 7.45
N ALA A 108 -3.15 2.45 6.97
CA ALA A 108 -3.08 1.28 7.85
C ALA A 108 -1.65 1.03 8.39
N LEU A 109 -0.63 1.39 7.61
CA LEU A 109 0.79 1.17 7.90
C LEU A 109 1.52 2.44 8.39
N CYS A 110 0.91 3.61 8.32
CA CYS A 110 1.52 4.88 8.69
C CYS A 110 0.67 5.68 9.69
N ASN A 111 1.34 6.55 10.43
CA ASN A 111 0.75 7.53 11.35
C ASN A 111 1.56 8.83 11.33
N GLU A 112 1.28 9.76 12.25
CA GLU A 112 1.96 11.06 12.33
C GLU A 112 3.49 10.97 12.53
N SER A 113 4.01 9.83 12.99
CA SER A 113 5.45 9.59 13.18
C SER A 113 6.13 8.97 11.95
N GLY A 114 5.40 8.72 10.87
CA GLY A 114 5.89 8.08 9.65
C GLY A 114 5.27 6.69 9.44
N CYS A 115 6.00 5.79 8.78
CA CYS A 115 5.49 4.47 8.41
C CYS A 115 6.18 3.34 9.17
N LEU A 116 5.44 2.27 9.41
CA LEU A 116 5.87 1.11 10.19
C LEU A 116 7.03 0.38 9.51
N THR A 117 8.14 0.22 10.25
CA THR A 117 9.36 -0.43 9.76
C THR A 117 9.43 -1.91 10.13
N ARG A 118 8.90 -2.29 11.29
CA ARG A 118 8.95 -3.64 11.83
C ARG A 118 7.85 -3.89 12.86
N VAL A 119 7.47 -5.15 13.02
CA VAL A 119 6.48 -5.62 14.03
C VAL A 119 7.11 -6.38 15.20
N GLY A 120 8.44 -6.45 15.22
CA GLY A 120 9.22 -7.19 16.21
C GLY A 120 10.69 -6.77 16.17
N ASN A 121 11.55 -7.50 16.88
CA ASN A 121 12.97 -7.20 16.95
C ASN A 121 13.77 -8.03 15.94
N GLY A 122 14.64 -7.38 15.17
CA GLY A 122 15.52 -8.03 14.19
C GLY A 122 14.98 -7.98 12.75
N PRO A 123 15.78 -8.45 11.78
CA PRO A 123 15.47 -8.34 10.35
C PRO A 123 14.27 -9.18 9.92
N ASP A 124 13.96 -10.28 10.61
CA ASP A 124 12.85 -11.18 10.26
C ASP A 124 11.47 -10.54 10.43
N PHE A 125 11.38 -9.40 11.11
CA PHE A 125 10.13 -8.70 11.42
C PHE A 125 9.96 -7.38 10.68
N ILE A 126 10.83 -7.04 9.73
CA ILE A 126 10.67 -5.82 8.93
C ILE A 126 9.45 -5.93 8.01
N THR A 127 8.84 -4.81 7.64
CA THR A 127 7.56 -4.79 6.90
C THR A 127 7.70 -4.94 5.39
N ALA A 128 8.87 -4.66 4.81
CA ALA A 128 9.15 -4.74 3.38
C ALA A 128 10.43 -5.52 3.08
N VAL A 129 10.41 -6.35 2.02
CA VAL A 129 11.53 -7.14 1.51
C VAL A 129 12.58 -6.22 0.86
N ASP A 130 12.10 -5.35 -0.02
CA ASP A 130 12.88 -4.38 -0.77
C ASP A 130 12.37 -2.96 -0.46
N TRP A 131 12.17 -2.12 -1.46
CA TRP A 131 11.63 -0.78 -1.26
C TRP A 131 10.15 -0.79 -0.89
N GLY A 132 9.37 -1.85 -1.15
CA GLY A 132 7.92 -1.83 -0.89
C GLY A 132 7.17 -3.17 -0.91
N HIS A 133 7.73 -4.26 -1.42
CA HIS A 133 7.04 -5.56 -1.38
C HIS A 133 6.90 -6.03 0.07
N LEU A 134 5.67 -6.21 0.55
CA LEU A 134 5.42 -6.59 1.94
C LEU A 134 6.03 -7.96 2.26
N THR A 135 6.72 -8.03 3.40
CA THR A 135 7.09 -9.32 4.00
C THR A 135 5.84 -10.04 4.54
N LYS A 136 5.97 -11.30 4.96
CA LYS A 136 4.89 -12.00 5.68
C LYS A 136 4.42 -11.21 6.91
N PRO A 137 5.30 -10.77 7.85
CA PRO A 137 4.86 -9.94 8.98
C PRO A 137 4.20 -8.61 8.57
N GLY A 138 4.68 -7.96 7.50
CA GLY A 138 4.08 -6.73 6.99
C GLY A 138 2.67 -6.93 6.42
N SER A 139 2.47 -8.02 5.66
CA SER A 139 1.16 -8.39 5.12
C SER A 139 0.19 -8.83 6.22
N ASP A 140 0.63 -9.67 7.16
CA ASP A 140 -0.16 -10.09 8.31
C ASP A 140 -0.64 -8.87 9.12
N PHE A 141 0.24 -7.90 9.36
CA PHE A 141 -0.12 -6.65 10.05
C PHE A 141 -1.16 -5.85 9.26
N LEU A 142 -0.96 -5.66 7.95
CA LEU A 142 -1.90 -4.92 7.10
C LEU A 142 -3.30 -5.55 7.15
N PHE A 143 -3.40 -6.86 6.93
CA PHE A 143 -4.69 -7.55 6.90
C PHE A 143 -5.35 -7.67 8.27
N ASN A 144 -4.59 -7.70 9.36
CA ASN A 144 -5.16 -7.54 10.70
C ASN A 144 -5.89 -6.19 10.85
N LYS A 145 -5.38 -5.12 10.22
CA LYS A 145 -5.97 -3.77 10.28
C LYS A 145 -7.16 -3.57 9.33
N ILE A 146 -7.19 -4.24 8.19
CA ILE A 146 -8.18 -3.99 7.12
C ILE A 146 -9.13 -5.14 6.84
N GLY A 147 -8.91 -6.34 7.40
CA GLY A 147 -9.67 -7.55 7.07
C GLY A 147 -11.17 -7.41 7.29
N ASN A 148 -11.59 -6.74 8.36
CA ASN A 148 -13.00 -6.47 8.67
C ASN A 148 -13.69 -5.48 7.71
N LYS A 149 -12.93 -4.82 6.84
CA LYS A 149 -13.47 -3.98 5.75
C LYS A 149 -13.81 -4.82 4.52
N ILE A 150 -13.20 -6.01 4.41
CA ILE A 150 -13.37 -6.92 3.27
C ILE A 150 -14.44 -7.96 3.62
N ILE A 151 -14.21 -8.69 4.72
CA ILE A 151 -15.12 -9.70 5.27
C ILE A 151 -15.93 -9.01 6.37
N LYS A 152 -17.26 -8.93 6.18
CA LYS A 152 -18.19 -8.38 7.16
C LYS A 152 -18.63 -9.45 8.16
#